data_AF-A0A9D6N843-F1
#
_entry.id   AF-A0A9D6N843-F1
#
_cell.length_a   1.000
_cell.length_b   1.000
_cell.length_c   1.000
_cell.angle_alpha   90.00
_cell.angle_beta   90.00
_cell.angle_gamma   90.00
#
_symmetry.space_group_name_H-M   'P 1'
#
loop_
_entity.id
_entity.type
_entity.pdbx_description
1 polymer ?
#
loop_
_entity_poly.entity_id
_entity_poly.type
_entity_poly.pdbx_seq_one_letter_code
_entity_poly.pdbx_strand_id
1 'polypeptide(L)'
;MSTDRLNVGQPAHAILSAVARIRSDDRFAGVRWDAIDYYCDRLLMGVIPQELDAALTTEALEALSPDVVKAALIMLIRDFARRYHDRLVPPEFAQNWAGHWVEQLTVGLLEATGAPVEPYVRWMAIVRDEPEDPRRLVVGLARQLGLEPNRLWELHAGLGEAIERDVLSPRNSSPPDQSTGTQP
;
A
#
# COMPACT_ATOMS: atom_id res chain seq x y z
N MET A 1 -10.00 -17.83 -19.38
CA MET A 1 -9.29 -16.99 -18.38
C MET A 1 -7.81 -17.20 -18.63
N SER A 2 -7.06 -16.14 -18.98
CA SER A 2 -5.61 -16.25 -19.27
C SER A 2 -4.85 -16.63 -18.00
N THR A 3 -3.99 -17.65 -18.10
CA THR A 3 -3.08 -18.10 -17.04
C THR A 3 -2.11 -17.01 -16.58
N ASP A 4 -1.83 -16.04 -17.45
CA ASP A 4 -0.95 -14.89 -17.25
C ASP A 4 -1.30 -14.06 -16.00
N ARG A 5 -2.56 -14.08 -15.58
CA ARG A 5 -3.03 -13.37 -14.37
C ARG A 5 -2.86 -14.16 -13.08
N LEU A 6 -2.43 -15.42 -13.11
CA LEU A 6 -2.34 -16.22 -11.88
C LEU A 6 -1.19 -15.75 -10.98
N ASN A 7 0.00 -15.53 -11.54
CA ASN A 7 1.20 -15.20 -10.76
C ASN A 7 1.25 -13.77 -10.22
N VAL A 8 0.35 -12.89 -10.69
CA VAL A 8 0.23 -11.51 -10.21
C VAL A 8 -1.13 -11.27 -9.56
N GLY A 9 -2.20 -11.70 -10.22
CA GLY A 9 -3.57 -11.51 -9.76
C GLY A 9 -3.90 -12.35 -8.53
N GLN A 10 -3.44 -13.60 -8.41
CA GLN A 10 -3.68 -14.38 -7.19
C GLN A 10 -2.95 -13.78 -5.98
N PRO A 11 -1.66 -13.39 -6.07
CA PRO A 11 -1.00 -12.59 -5.03
C PRO A 11 -1.79 -11.35 -4.63
N ALA A 12 -2.20 -10.51 -5.59
CA ALA A 12 -2.95 -9.28 -5.31
C ALA A 12 -4.28 -9.58 -4.58
N HIS A 13 -5.03 -10.59 -5.01
CA HIS A 13 -6.25 -11.03 -4.33
C HIS A 13 -5.99 -11.57 -2.92
N ALA A 14 -4.90 -12.29 -2.71
CA ALA A 14 -4.50 -12.77 -1.39
C ALA A 14 -4.18 -11.59 -0.45
N ILE A 15 -3.48 -10.56 -0.96
CA ILE A 15 -3.21 -9.33 -0.19
C ILE A 15 -4.53 -8.62 0.17
N LEU A 16 -5.45 -8.42 -0.78
CA LEU A 16 -6.74 -7.78 -0.50
C LEU A 16 -7.55 -8.56 0.55
N SER A 17 -7.58 -9.89 0.45
CA SER A 17 -8.25 -10.75 1.43
C SER A 17 -7.60 -10.63 2.81
N ALA A 18 -6.28 -10.52 2.87
CA ALA A 18 -5.54 -10.31 4.10
C ALA A 18 -5.83 -8.94 4.74
N VAL A 19 -5.84 -7.86 3.94
CA VAL A 19 -6.23 -6.51 4.40
C VAL A 19 -7.64 -6.54 5.00
N ALA A 20 -8.60 -7.15 4.29
CA ALA A 20 -9.98 -7.28 4.75
C ALA A 20 -10.12 -8.07 6.06
N ARG A 21 -9.20 -9.01 6.33
CA ARG A 21 -9.15 -9.76 7.60
C ARG A 21 -8.53 -8.93 8.71
N ILE A 22 -7.40 -8.27 8.43
CA ILE A 22 -6.67 -7.45 9.42
C ILE A 22 -7.50 -6.26 9.87
N ARG A 23 -8.29 -5.64 8.98
CA ARG A 23 -9.16 -4.51 9.36
C ARG A 23 -10.19 -4.85 10.43
N SER A 24 -10.55 -6.14 10.55
CA SER A 24 -11.52 -6.61 11.55
C SER A 24 -10.90 -6.86 12.92
N ASP A 25 -9.60 -6.69 13.05
CA ASP A 25 -8.88 -6.85 14.31
C ASP A 25 -8.90 -5.54 15.09
N ASP A 26 -9.41 -5.60 16.33
CA ASP A 26 -9.54 -4.46 17.24
C ASP A 26 -8.21 -3.75 17.50
N ARG A 27 -7.07 -4.45 17.31
CA ARG A 27 -5.76 -3.83 17.37
C ARG A 27 -5.66 -2.66 16.42
N PHE A 28 -6.26 -2.74 15.23
CA PHE A 28 -6.23 -1.72 14.18
C PHE A 28 -7.36 -0.69 14.25
N ALA A 29 -7.99 -0.55 15.42
CA ALA A 29 -9.02 0.46 15.64
C ALA A 29 -8.48 1.88 15.36
N GLY A 30 -9.28 2.67 14.65
CA GLY A 30 -8.97 4.06 14.29
C GLY A 30 -8.14 4.24 13.02
N VAL A 31 -7.57 3.18 12.44
CA VAL A 31 -6.91 3.28 11.13
C VAL A 31 -7.95 3.60 10.06
N ARG A 32 -7.66 4.58 9.21
CA ARG A 32 -8.45 4.94 8.02
C ARG A 32 -8.28 3.91 6.91
N TRP A 33 -8.95 2.78 7.08
CA TRP A 33 -8.89 1.63 6.17
C TRP A 33 -9.40 1.94 4.76
N ASP A 34 -10.31 2.91 4.61
CA ASP A 34 -10.80 3.36 3.31
C ASP A 34 -9.66 3.85 2.39
N ALA A 35 -8.67 4.55 2.94
CA ALA A 35 -7.50 4.97 2.18
C ALA A 35 -6.57 3.80 1.80
N ILE A 36 -6.41 2.82 2.70
CA ILE A 36 -5.61 1.61 2.44
C ILE A 36 -6.32 0.73 1.39
N ASP A 37 -7.63 0.56 1.51
CA ASP A 37 -8.46 -0.20 0.57
C ASP A 37 -8.40 0.46 -0.81
N TYR A 38 -8.59 1.78 -0.89
CA TYR A 38 -8.49 2.51 -2.16
C TYR A 38 -7.11 2.40 -2.79
N TYR A 39 -6.05 2.49 -1.97
CA TYR A 39 -4.68 2.28 -2.43
C TYR A 39 -4.49 0.87 -3.01
N CYS A 40 -4.94 -0.16 -2.29
CA CYS A 40 -4.82 -1.54 -2.73
C CYS A 40 -5.62 -1.81 -4.01
N ASP A 41 -6.87 -1.37 -4.09
CA ASP A 41 -7.71 -1.58 -5.27
C ASP A 41 -7.13 -0.91 -6.53
N ARG A 42 -6.65 0.33 -6.40
CA ARG A 42 -6.12 1.07 -7.56
C ARG A 42 -4.74 0.57 -7.96
N LEU A 43 -3.84 0.35 -7.02
CA LEU A 43 -2.46 -0.03 -7.34
C LEU A 43 -2.32 -1.53 -7.60
N LEU A 44 -2.82 -2.39 -6.70
CA LEU A 44 -2.56 -3.84 -6.76
C LEU A 44 -3.45 -4.54 -7.78
N MET A 45 -4.71 -4.14 -7.93
CA MET A 45 -5.63 -4.76 -8.89
C MET A 45 -5.71 -4.03 -10.23
N GLY A 46 -5.32 -2.75 -10.27
CA GLY A 46 -5.35 -1.94 -11.48
C GLY A 46 -3.98 -1.78 -12.10
N VAL A 47 -3.15 -0.93 -11.49
CA VAL A 47 -1.93 -0.40 -12.10
C VAL A 47 -0.82 -1.45 -12.24
N ILE A 48 -0.49 -2.19 -11.18
CA ILE A 48 0.64 -3.14 -11.20
C ILE A 48 0.45 -4.25 -12.24
N PRO A 49 -0.71 -4.91 -12.34
CA PRO A 49 -0.95 -5.89 -13.40
C PRO A 49 -0.78 -5.29 -14.80
N GLN A 50 -1.26 -4.06 -15.03
CA GLN A 50 -1.14 -3.40 -16.33
C GLN A 50 0.32 -3.06 -16.68
N GLU A 51 1.10 -2.57 -15.71
CA GLU A 51 2.51 -2.25 -15.92
C GLU A 51 3.33 -3.52 -16.14
N LEU A 52 2.99 -4.63 -15.48
CA LEU A 52 3.62 -5.93 -15.69
C LEU A 52 3.27 -6.51 -17.07
N ASP A 53 1.99 -6.47 -17.46
CA ASP A 53 1.52 -6.90 -18.79
C ASP A 53 2.18 -6.09 -19.92
N ALA A 54 2.51 -4.82 -19.68
CA ALA A 54 3.16 -3.95 -20.66
C ALA A 54 4.69 -4.12 -20.70
N ALA A 55 5.32 -4.39 -19.56
CA ALA A 55 6.78 -4.45 -19.44
C ALA A 55 7.38 -5.83 -19.75
N LEU A 56 6.60 -6.90 -19.54
CA LEU A 56 7.09 -8.28 -19.58
C LEU A 56 6.44 -9.10 -20.68
N THR A 57 7.17 -10.10 -21.19
CA THR A 57 6.58 -11.13 -22.03
C THR A 57 5.73 -12.08 -21.19
N THR A 58 4.83 -12.83 -21.83
CA THR A 58 4.03 -13.86 -21.15
C THR A 58 4.90 -14.85 -20.39
N GLU A 59 6.01 -15.33 -20.98
CA GLU A 59 6.91 -16.26 -20.32
C GLU A 59 7.58 -15.64 -19.09
N ALA A 60 7.93 -14.35 -19.14
CA ALA A 60 8.52 -13.65 -18.01
C ALA A 60 7.50 -13.46 -16.87
N LEU A 61 6.23 -13.18 -17.18
CA LEU A 61 5.14 -13.13 -16.21
C LEU A 61 4.88 -14.49 -15.55
N GLU A 62 4.88 -15.56 -16.35
CA GLU A 62 4.73 -16.93 -15.85
C GLU A 62 5.93 -17.39 -15.01
N ALA A 63 7.11 -16.80 -15.22
CA ALA A 63 8.30 -17.06 -14.42
C ALA A 63 8.37 -16.24 -13.12
N LEU A 64 7.52 -15.21 -12.95
CA LEU A 64 7.49 -14.45 -11.69
C LEU A 64 7.04 -15.33 -10.54
N SER A 65 7.86 -15.36 -9.49
CA SER A 65 7.51 -16.05 -8.25
C SER A 65 6.34 -15.34 -7.55
N PRO A 66 5.21 -16.02 -7.28
CA PRO A 66 4.08 -15.43 -6.55
C PRO A 66 4.48 -14.92 -5.16
N ASP A 67 5.48 -15.55 -4.54
CA ASP A 67 6.01 -15.16 -3.23
C ASP A 67 6.76 -13.84 -3.28
N VAL A 68 7.55 -13.62 -4.34
CA VAL A 68 8.23 -12.35 -4.57
C VAL A 68 7.21 -11.25 -4.85
N VAL A 69 6.17 -11.54 -5.65
CA VAL A 69 5.08 -10.59 -5.92
C VAL A 69 4.37 -10.22 -4.62
N LYS A 70 3.93 -11.19 -3.80
CA LYS A 70 3.30 -10.91 -2.50
C LYS A 70 4.19 -10.02 -1.63
N ALA A 71 5.48 -10.36 -1.48
CA ALA A 71 6.41 -9.57 -0.68
C ALA A 71 6.53 -8.14 -1.21
N ALA A 72 6.65 -7.94 -2.52
CA ALA A 72 6.73 -6.62 -3.13
C ALA A 72 5.46 -5.79 -2.88
N LEU A 73 4.28 -6.37 -3.06
CA LEU A 73 3.00 -5.69 -2.81
C LEU A 73 2.85 -5.27 -1.34
N ILE A 74 3.24 -6.14 -0.40
CA ILE A 74 3.23 -5.83 1.04
C ILE A 74 4.19 -4.68 1.36
N MET A 75 5.36 -4.62 0.72
CA MET A 75 6.31 -3.52 0.92
C MET A 75 5.79 -2.19 0.37
N LEU A 76 5.05 -2.20 -0.73
CA LEU A 76 4.38 -1.00 -1.25
C LEU A 76 3.31 -0.49 -0.26
N ILE A 77 2.49 -1.40 0.29
CA ILE A 77 1.51 -1.04 1.34
C ILE A 77 2.22 -0.48 2.58
N ARG A 78 3.31 -1.11 3.01
CA ARG A 78 4.11 -0.63 4.15
C ARG A 78 4.65 0.77 3.90
N ASP A 79 5.22 1.04 2.72
CA ASP A 79 5.74 2.38 2.40
C ASP A 79 4.63 3.43 2.41
N PHE A 80 3.49 3.13 1.80
CA PHE A 80 2.31 3.99 1.85
C PHE A 80 1.88 4.27 3.29
N ALA A 81 1.70 3.23 4.11
CA ALA A 81 1.29 3.35 5.50
C ALA A 81 2.29 4.18 6.34
N ARG A 82 3.59 3.99 6.11
CA ARG A 82 4.65 4.75 6.79
C ARG A 82 4.64 6.22 6.41
N ARG A 83 4.48 6.55 5.12
CA ARG A 83 4.51 7.93 4.63
C ARG A 83 3.33 8.76 5.12
N TYR A 84 2.16 8.13 5.18
CA TYR A 84 0.91 8.79 5.58
C TYR A 84 0.48 8.42 7.00
N HIS A 85 1.43 7.97 7.83
CA HIS A 85 1.19 7.52 9.21
C HIS A 85 0.24 8.45 9.98
N ASP A 86 0.60 9.73 10.07
CA ASP A 86 -0.12 10.76 10.85
C ASP A 86 -1.49 11.14 10.25
N ARG A 87 -1.76 10.70 9.02
CA ARG A 87 -3.02 10.93 8.31
C ARG A 87 -3.93 9.71 8.35
N LEU A 88 -3.34 8.52 8.38
CA LEU A 88 -4.03 7.24 8.45
C LEU A 88 -4.50 6.91 9.86
N VAL A 89 -3.81 7.44 10.89
CA VAL A 89 -4.21 7.31 12.29
C VAL A 89 -4.56 8.68 12.84
N PRO A 90 -5.84 8.97 13.13
CA PRO A 90 -6.25 10.24 13.73
C PRO A 90 -5.58 10.49 15.08
N PRO A 91 -5.33 11.76 15.47
CA PRO A 91 -4.62 12.10 16.70
C PRO A 91 -5.20 11.48 17.97
N GLU A 92 -6.52 11.31 18.04
CA GLU A 92 -7.23 10.68 19.16
C GLU A 92 -6.89 9.20 19.34
N PHE A 93 -6.42 8.52 18.29
CA PHE A 93 -5.94 7.15 18.35
C PHE A 93 -4.41 7.06 18.43
N ALA A 94 -3.68 8.13 18.10
CA ALA A 94 -2.21 8.11 18.02
C ALA A 94 -1.52 7.65 19.31
N GLN A 95 -2.11 7.90 20.48
CA GLN A 95 -1.58 7.43 21.78
C GLN A 95 -1.66 5.90 21.93
N ASN A 96 -2.64 5.24 21.30
CA ASN A 96 -2.75 3.77 21.27
C ASN A 96 -1.66 3.13 20.39
N TRP A 97 -1.02 3.95 19.56
CA TRP A 97 -0.11 3.54 18.51
C TRP A 97 1.32 4.02 18.71
N ALA A 98 1.74 4.20 19.97
CA ALA A 98 3.06 4.62 20.40
C ALA A 98 4.20 3.63 20.00
N GLY A 99 4.33 3.32 18.70
CA GLY A 99 5.51 2.70 18.14
C GLY A 99 5.35 2.10 16.75
N HIS A 100 4.42 1.16 16.52
CA HIS A 100 4.69 0.13 15.50
C HIS A 100 3.48 -0.45 14.75
N TRP A 101 2.40 0.31 14.53
CA TRP A 101 1.23 -0.23 13.83
C TRP A 101 1.53 -0.62 12.38
N VAL A 102 2.41 0.13 11.71
CA VAL A 102 2.85 -0.16 10.35
C VAL A 102 3.63 -1.48 10.30
N GLU A 103 4.51 -1.72 11.27
CA GLU A 103 5.22 -3.01 11.40
C GLU A 103 4.25 -4.15 11.71
N GLN A 104 3.27 -3.94 12.60
CA GLN A 104 2.25 -4.94 12.93
C GLN A 104 1.37 -5.28 11.71
N LEU A 105 0.97 -4.26 10.93
CA LEU A 105 0.27 -4.46 9.67
C LEU A 105 1.13 -5.29 8.71
N THR A 106 2.41 -4.94 8.58
CA THR A 106 3.34 -5.63 7.68
C THR A 106 3.49 -7.10 8.06
N VAL A 107 3.76 -7.38 9.34
CA VAL A 107 3.86 -8.77 9.85
C VAL A 107 2.55 -9.51 9.65
N GLY A 108 1.42 -8.89 9.99
CA GLY A 108 0.09 -9.47 9.80
C GLY A 108 -0.20 -9.81 8.33
N LEU A 109 0.22 -8.97 7.39
CA LEU A 109 0.09 -9.23 5.96
C LEU A 109 0.99 -10.39 5.49
N LEU A 110 2.24 -10.45 5.95
CA LEU A 110 3.16 -11.54 5.64
C LEU A 110 2.59 -12.88 6.15
N GLU A 111 2.14 -12.94 7.40
CA GLU A 111 1.53 -14.12 8.01
C GLU A 111 0.23 -14.52 7.30
N ALA A 112 -0.63 -13.55 6.97
CA ALA A 112 -1.92 -13.81 6.34
C ALA A 112 -1.83 -14.41 4.94
N THR A 113 -0.77 -14.04 4.23
CA THR A 113 -0.60 -14.36 2.79
C THR A 113 0.42 -15.47 2.57
N GLY A 114 1.08 -15.93 3.65
CA GLY A 114 2.21 -16.86 3.57
C GLY A 114 3.37 -16.32 2.75
N ALA A 115 3.51 -14.99 2.66
CA ALA A 115 4.63 -14.39 1.94
C ALA A 115 5.92 -14.60 2.73
N PRO A 116 7.06 -14.86 2.05
CA PRO A 116 8.32 -15.14 2.73
C PRO A 116 8.78 -13.91 3.52
N VAL A 117 9.18 -14.14 4.76
CA VAL A 117 9.71 -13.11 5.65
C VAL A 117 11.16 -12.77 5.30
N GLU A 118 11.90 -13.68 4.68
CA GLU A 118 13.33 -13.47 4.39
C GLU A 118 13.61 -12.29 3.44
N PRO A 119 12.87 -12.10 2.32
CA PRO A 119 12.96 -10.87 1.55
C PRO A 119 12.71 -9.61 2.38
N TYR A 120 11.75 -9.66 3.31
CA TYR A 120 11.47 -8.56 4.24
C TYR A 120 12.62 -8.31 5.23
N VAL A 121 13.25 -9.34 5.77
CA VAL A 121 14.39 -9.19 6.70
C VAL A 121 15.61 -8.62 6.00
N ARG A 122 15.96 -9.14 4.81
CA ARG A 122 17.04 -8.59 3.99
C ARG A 122 16.77 -7.13 3.64
N TRP A 123 15.50 -6.82 3.35
CA TRP A 123 15.04 -5.47 3.09
C TRP A 123 15.13 -4.55 4.31
N MET A 124 14.69 -5.00 5.49
CA MET A 124 14.82 -4.24 6.74
C MET A 124 16.30 -3.97 7.06
N ALA A 125 17.21 -4.89 6.73
CA ALA A 125 18.65 -4.67 6.90
C ALA A 125 19.17 -3.56 5.96
N ILE A 126 18.77 -3.57 4.67
CA ILE A 126 19.11 -2.53 3.70
C ILE A 126 18.59 -1.16 4.16
N VAL A 127 17.33 -1.09 4.61
CA VAL A 127 16.72 0.15 5.10
C VAL A 127 17.34 0.60 6.42
N ARG A 128 17.70 -0.32 7.33
CA ARG A 128 18.31 0.05 8.62
C ARG A 128 19.68 0.70 8.44
N ASP A 129 20.46 0.24 7.47
CA ASP A 129 21.80 0.75 7.23
C ASP A 129 21.79 2.02 6.35
N GLU A 130 20.70 2.27 5.59
CA GLU A 130 20.47 3.50 4.79
C GLU A 130 18.99 3.98 4.89
N PRO A 131 18.58 4.60 6.01
CA PRO A 131 17.16 4.79 6.38
C PRO A 131 16.34 5.80 5.59
N GLU A 132 16.93 6.54 4.65
CA GLU A 132 16.35 7.79 4.16
C GLU A 132 15.81 7.80 2.72
N ASP A 133 15.88 6.70 1.95
CA ASP A 133 15.36 6.74 0.56
C ASP A 133 14.26 5.71 0.25
N PRO A 134 12.99 6.04 0.52
CA PRO A 134 11.81 5.30 0.05
C PRO A 134 11.80 5.04 -1.47
N ARG A 135 12.51 5.86 -2.27
CA ARG A 135 12.61 5.63 -3.72
C ARG A 135 13.46 4.42 -4.03
N ARG A 136 14.61 4.25 -3.38
CA ARG A 136 15.49 3.08 -3.56
C ARG A 136 14.79 1.76 -3.31
N LEU A 137 13.88 1.76 -2.34
CA LEU A 137 13.04 0.65 -1.97
C LEU A 137 12.11 0.24 -3.12
N VAL A 138 11.32 1.17 -3.63
CA VAL A 138 10.39 0.91 -4.74
C VAL A 138 11.16 0.59 -6.02
N VAL A 139 12.31 1.22 -6.24
CA VAL A 139 13.24 0.92 -7.35
C VAL A 139 13.77 -0.51 -7.29
N GLY A 140 14.14 -0.99 -6.10
CA GLY A 140 14.59 -2.36 -5.89
C GLY A 140 13.49 -3.39 -6.17
N LEU A 141 12.27 -3.11 -5.73
CA LEU A 141 11.09 -3.93 -6.02
C LEU A 141 10.76 -3.96 -7.51
N ALA A 142 10.79 -2.81 -8.17
CA ALA A 142 10.56 -2.73 -9.61
C ALA A 142 11.53 -3.62 -10.38
N ARG A 143 12.83 -3.61 -10.03
CA ARG A 143 13.82 -4.49 -10.67
C ARG A 143 13.53 -5.97 -10.45
N GLN A 144 13.08 -6.37 -9.27
CA GLN A 144 12.71 -7.77 -8.98
C GLN A 144 11.46 -8.20 -9.75
N LEU A 145 10.56 -7.26 -10.00
CA LEU A 145 9.36 -7.46 -10.80
C LEU A 145 9.58 -7.25 -12.31
N GLY A 146 10.81 -6.91 -12.73
CA GLY A 146 11.11 -6.60 -14.13
C GLY A 146 10.44 -5.32 -14.67
N LEU A 147 10.00 -4.43 -13.79
CA LEU A 147 9.41 -3.14 -14.10
C LEU A 147 10.47 -2.04 -14.22
N GLU A 148 10.14 -0.97 -14.95
CA GLU A 148 10.98 0.23 -14.97
C GLU A 148 10.96 0.89 -13.58
N PRO A 149 12.13 1.13 -12.96
CA PRO A 149 12.18 1.54 -11.57
C PRO A 149 11.58 2.90 -11.22
N ASN A 150 11.74 3.90 -12.10
CA ASN A 150 11.19 5.23 -11.85
C ASN A 150 9.68 5.24 -12.03
N ARG A 151 9.17 4.44 -12.95
CA ARG A 151 7.76 4.30 -13.28
C ARG A 151 6.96 3.76 -12.10
N LEU A 152 7.41 2.67 -11.48
CA LEU A 152 6.74 2.12 -10.30
C LEU A 152 6.74 3.14 -9.15
N TRP A 153 7.84 3.88 -8.97
CA TRP A 153 7.91 4.95 -7.96
C TRP A 153 6.93 6.08 -8.24
N GLU A 154 6.86 6.58 -9.48
CA GLU A 154 5.95 7.66 -9.86
C GLU A 154 4.48 7.27 -9.65
N LEU A 155 4.12 6.04 -10.00
CA LEU A 155 2.78 5.51 -9.79
C LEU A 155 2.44 5.37 -8.31
N HIS A 156 3.36 4.81 -7.54
CA HIS A 156 3.24 4.64 -6.09
C HIS A 156 3.08 5.99 -5.37
N ALA A 157 4.01 6.93 -5.61
CA ALA A 157 4.03 8.24 -4.99
C ALA A 157 2.83 9.08 -5.44
N GLY A 158 2.54 9.12 -6.74
CA GLY A 158 1.42 9.90 -7.29
C GLY A 158 0.06 9.42 -6.81
N LEU A 159 -0.13 8.10 -6.65
CA LEU A 159 -1.35 7.57 -6.03
C LEU A 159 -1.44 7.94 -4.54
N GLY A 160 -0.33 7.86 -3.81
CA GLY A 160 -0.27 8.30 -2.41
C GLY A 160 -0.70 9.77 -2.25
N GLU A 161 -0.16 10.67 -3.07
CA GLU A 161 -0.51 12.09 -3.09
C GLU A 161 -1.98 12.32 -3.44
N ALA A 162 -2.53 11.57 -4.41
CA ALA A 162 -3.94 11.66 -4.76
C ALA A 162 -4.84 11.22 -3.58
N ILE A 163 -4.50 10.13 -2.90
CA ILE A 163 -5.24 9.65 -1.73
C ILE A 163 -5.14 10.65 -0.57
N GLU A 164 -3.96 11.22 -0.34
CA GLU A 164 -3.79 12.25 0.68
C GLU A 164 -4.73 13.44 0.41
N ARG A 165 -4.76 13.93 -0.82
CA ARG A 165 -5.61 15.06 -1.22
C ARG A 165 -7.11 14.74 -1.15
N ASP A 166 -7.52 13.58 -1.68
CA ASP A 166 -8.94 13.31 -1.96
C ASP A 166 -9.65 12.53 -0.84
N VAL A 167 -8.89 11.76 -0.03
CA VAL A 167 -9.42 10.86 1.00
C VAL A 167 -8.98 11.30 2.40
N LEU A 168 -7.69 11.59 2.59
CA LEU A 168 -7.14 11.82 3.94
C LEU A 168 -7.19 13.28 4.40
N SER A 169 -7.26 14.23 3.47
CA SER A 169 -7.32 15.65 3.80
C SER A 169 -8.66 15.99 4.47
N PRO A 170 -8.66 16.72 5.59
CA PRO A 170 -9.89 17.24 6.16
C PRO A 170 -10.54 18.14 5.11
N ARG A 171 -11.70 17.75 4.59
CA ARG A 171 -12.50 18.63 3.75
C ARG A 171 -12.68 19.91 4.55
N ASN A 172 -12.25 21.05 3.99
CA ASN A 172 -12.58 22.37 4.52
C ASN A 172 -14.09 22.38 4.72
N SER A 173 -14.51 22.17 5.96
CA SER A 173 -15.86 22.37 6.40
C SER A 173 -15.97 23.88 6.53
N SER A 174 -16.07 24.56 5.40
CA SER A 174 -16.70 25.87 5.40
C SER A 174 -18.10 25.61 5.98
N PRO A 175 -18.42 26.15 7.16
CA PRO A 175 -19.80 26.07 7.64
C PRO A 175 -20.68 26.69 6.54
N PRO A 176 -21.85 26.10 6.25
CA PRO A 176 -22.77 26.72 5.31
C PRO A 176 -23.03 28.14 5.80
N ASP A 177 -22.75 29.09 4.91
CA ASP A 177 -22.98 30.51 5.10
C ASP A 177 -24.45 30.68 5.56
N GLN A 178 -24.65 30.99 6.85
CA GLN A 178 -25.97 31.35 7.38
C GLN A 178 -26.29 32.78 6.94
N SER A 179 -26.44 32.95 5.64
CA SER A 179 -26.88 34.18 5.01
C SER A 179 -28.25 33.91 4.40
N THR A 180 -29.32 34.02 5.21
CA THR A 180 -30.58 34.71 4.82
C THR A 180 -31.65 34.67 5.92
N GLY A 181 -31.99 35.87 6.42
CA GLY A 181 -33.35 36.33 6.76
C GLY A 181 -33.89 35.91 8.14
N THR A 182 -34.56 36.75 8.93
CA THR A 182 -35.23 38.03 8.65
C THR A 182 -35.41 38.72 10.01
N GLN A 183 -35.06 39.99 10.16
CA GLN A 183 -35.52 40.80 11.29
C GLN A 183 -36.80 41.57 10.88
N PRO A 184 -37.75 41.75 11.82
CA PRO A 184 -39.07 42.33 11.55
C PRO A 184 -39.03 43.80 11.16
#